data_AF-A0A846Q0U3-F1
#
_entry.id   AF-A0A846Q0U3-F1
#
_cell.length_a   1.000
_cell.length_b   1.000
_cell.length_c   1.000
_cell.angle_alpha   90.00
_cell.angle_beta   90.00
_cell.angle_gamma   90.00
#
_symmetry.space_group_name_H-M   'P 1'
#
loop_
_entity.id
_entity.type
_entity.pdbx_description
1 polymer ?
#
loop_
_entity_poly.entity_id
_entity_poly.type
_entity_poly.pdbx_seq_one_letter_code
_entity_poly.pdbx_strand_id
1 'polypeptide(L)' 'LKHNSRALIFSASPPPASVVVVLEALKIIEEEPERREQLWKNTRKMKKGFQEMGFDTGTSETPIIPLLVG' A
#
# COMPACT_ATOMS: atom_id res chain seq x y z
N LEU A 1 -18.49 -9.28 14.53
CA LEU A 1 -17.50 -8.24 14.91
C LEU A 1 -18.14 -7.01 15.53
N LYS A 2 -19.10 -6.33 14.86
CA LYS A 2 -19.66 -5.05 15.32
C LYS A 2 -20.21 -5.03 16.76
N HIS A 3 -20.88 -6.09 17.20
CA HIS A 3 -21.52 -6.17 18.52
C HIS A 3 -20.75 -7.02 19.55
N ASN A 4 -19.60 -7.58 19.15
CA ASN A 4 -18.78 -8.45 20.02
C ASN A 4 -17.37 -7.90 20.25
N SER A 5 -16.98 -6.81 19.58
CA SER A 5 -15.67 -6.19 19.72
C SER A 5 -15.76 -4.91 20.55
N ARG A 6 -15.14 -4.91 21.73
CA ARG A 6 -15.07 -3.71 22.60
C ARG A 6 -14.44 -2.52 21.88
N ALA A 7 -13.40 -2.77 21.08
CA ALA A 7 -12.72 -1.73 20.30
C ALA A 7 -13.64 -1.03 19.30
N LEU A 8 -14.71 -1.69 18.85
CA LEU A 8 -15.68 -1.09 17.94
C LEU A 8 -16.90 -0.50 18.67
N ILE A 9 -17.35 -1.12 19.75
CA ILE A 9 -18.51 -0.65 20.52
C ILE A 9 -18.22 0.69 21.21
N PHE A 10 -16.99 0.86 21.71
CA PHE A 10 -16.58 2.05 22.46
C PHE A 10 -15.78 3.04 21.60
N SER A 11 -15.88 2.96 20.27
CA SER A 11 -15.26 3.91 19.34
C SER A 11 -16.31 4.64 18.54
N ALA A 12 -16.06 5.91 18.23
CA ALA A 12 -16.93 6.69 17.36
C ALA A 12 -16.90 6.13 15.92
N SER A 13 -18.05 6.13 15.26
CA SER A 13 -18.12 5.81 13.84
C SER A 13 -17.29 6.81 13.01
N PRO A 14 -16.63 6.36 11.93
CA PRO A 14 -15.94 7.28 11.02
C PRO A 14 -16.90 8.34 10.46
N PRO A 15 -16.44 9.59 10.26
CA PRO A 15 -17.25 10.62 9.62
C PRO A 15 -17.75 10.17 8.23
N PRO A 16 -18.98 10.54 7.82
CA PRO A 16 -19.52 10.16 6.52
C PRO A 16 -18.60 10.50 5.35
N ALA A 17 -17.94 11.66 5.40
CA ALA A 17 -16.99 12.09 4.37
C ALA A 17 -15.82 11.11 4.23
N SER A 18 -15.23 10.65 5.33
CA SER A 18 -14.13 9.66 5.31
C SER A 18 -14.58 8.33 4.72
N VAL A 19 -15.81 7.89 5.03
CA VAL A 19 -16.37 6.65 4.48
C VAL A 19 -16.52 6.75 2.97
N VAL A 20 -17.10 7.85 2.46
CA VAL A 20 -17.29 8.07 1.02
C VAL A 20 -15.95 8.12 0.28
N VAL A 21 -14.96 8.81 0.82
CA VAL A 21 -13.62 8.88 0.23
C VAL A 21 -12.98 7.50 0.11
N VAL A 22 -13.06 6.68 1.17
CA VAL A 22 -12.51 5.31 1.14
C VAL A 22 -13.26 4.43 0.13
N LEU A 23 -14.59 4.55 0.06
CA LEU A 23 -15.38 3.80 -0.92
C LEU A 23 -15.00 4.16 -2.36
N GLU A 24 -14.80 5.44 -2.66
CA GLU A 24 -14.40 5.86 -4.00
C GLU A 24 -12.96 5.46 -4.33
N ALA A 25 -12.05 5.56 -3.37
CA ALA A 25 -10.68 5.07 -3.54
C ALA A 25 -10.64 3.57 -3.84
N LEU A 26 -11.49 2.77 -3.20
CA LEU A 26 -11.60 1.33 -3.48
C LEU A 26 -12.08 1.07 -4.90
N LYS A 27 -13.11 1.78 -5.38
CA LYS A 27 -13.57 1.65 -6.77
C LYS A 27 -12.46 1.97 -7.76
N ILE A 28 -11.74 3.08 -7.56
CA ILE A 28 -10.62 3.46 -8.43
C ILE A 28 -9.55 2.35 -8.44
N ILE A 29 -9.24 1.74 -7.29
CA ILE A 29 -8.26 0.64 -7.21
C ILE A 29 -8.71 -0.62 -7.98
N GLU A 30 -10.02 -0.87 -8.03
CA GLU A 30 -10.63 -2.00 -8.74
C GLU A 30 -10.76 -1.74 -10.25
N GLU A 31 -11.17 -0.53 -10.64
CA GLU A 31 -11.47 -0.14 -12.01
C GLU A 31 -10.23 0.29 -12.82
N GLU A 32 -9.16 0.76 -12.14
CA GLU A 32 -7.93 1.28 -12.78
C GLU A 32 -6.70 0.38 -12.49
N PRO A 33 -6.63 -0.85 -13.05
CA PRO A 33 -5.53 -1.79 -12.82
C PRO A 33 -4.16 -1.27 -13.31
N GLU A 34 -4.14 -0.36 -14.27
CA GLU A 34 -2.95 0.29 -14.80
C GLU A 34 -2.15 1.03 -13.71
N ARG A 35 -2.82 1.54 -12.67
CA ARG A 35 -2.13 2.15 -11.52
C ARG A 35 -1.23 1.15 -10.80
N ARG A 36 -1.71 -0.09 -10.65
CA ARG A 36 -0.95 -1.19 -10.02
C ARG A 36 0.16 -1.68 -10.93
N GLU A 37 -0.08 -1.75 -12.23
CA GLU A 37 0.96 -2.08 -13.21
C GLU A 37 2.09 -1.05 -13.19
N GLN A 38 1.72 0.24 -13.21
CA GLN A 38 2.67 1.34 -13.15
C GLN A 38 3.47 1.34 -11.82
N LEU A 39 2.82 1.04 -10.70
CA LEU A 39 3.50 0.83 -9.41
C LEU A 39 4.57 -0.26 -9.54
N TRP A 40 4.23 -1.42 -10.08
CA TRP A 40 5.19 -2.52 -10.24
C TRP A 40 6.31 -2.21 -11.24
N LYS A 41 6.01 -1.50 -12.32
CA LYS A 41 7.01 -1.01 -13.28
C LYS A 41 8.03 -0.11 -12.58
N ASN A 42 7.55 0.82 -11.75
CA ASN A 42 8.40 1.72 -10.97
C ASN A 42 9.22 0.94 -9.94
N THR A 43 8.60 0.04 -9.17
CA THR A 43 9.27 -0.82 -8.20
C THR A 43 10.44 -1.59 -8.83
N ARG A 44 10.19 -2.27 -9.95
CA ARG A 44 11.23 -3.07 -10.64
C ARG A 44 12.36 -2.18 -11.16
N LYS A 45 12.03 -1.03 -11.73
CA LYS A 45 13.02 -0.05 -12.21
C LYS A 45 13.92 0.41 -11.06
N MET A 46 13.33 0.84 -9.95
CA MET A 46 14.06 1.35 -8.78
C MET A 46 14.89 0.26 -8.11
N LYS A 47 14.31 -0.93 -7.86
CA LYS A 47 15.02 -2.06 -7.24
C LYS A 47 16.24 -2.46 -8.06
N LYS A 48 16.07 -2.59 -9.39
CA LYS A 48 17.18 -2.87 -10.31
C LYS A 48 18.27 -1.79 -10.22
N GLY A 49 17.88 -0.51 -10.27
CA GLY A 49 18.84 0.59 -10.18
C GLY A 49 19.65 0.57 -8.87
N PHE A 50 19.00 0.33 -7.73
CA PHE A 50 19.72 0.24 -6.45
C PHE A 50 20.66 -0.97 -6.37
N GLN A 51 20.24 -2.12 -6.88
CA GLN A 51 21.09 -3.32 -6.95
C GLN A 51 22.31 -3.09 -7.86
N GLU A 52 22.13 -2.42 -9.00
CA GLU A 52 23.22 -2.04 -9.92
C GLU A 52 24.21 -1.05 -9.28
N MET A 53 23.75 -0.20 -8.36
CA MET A 53 24.60 0.69 -7.57
C MET A 53 25.33 -0.01 -6.41
N GLY A 54 25.07 -1.31 -6.19
CA GLY A 54 25.71 -2.10 -5.13
C GLY A 54 25.00 -2.08 -3.77
N PHE A 55 23.76 -1.56 -3.69
CA PHE A 55 22.98 -1.60 -2.46
C PHE A 55 22.33 -2.96 -2.22
N ASP A 56 22.32 -3.42 -0.97
CA ASP A 56 21.52 -4.56 -0.55
C ASP A 56 20.05 -4.16 -0.39
N THR A 57 19.19 -4.81 -1.18
CA THR A 57 17.74 -4.59 -1.19
C THR A 57 16.94 -5.70 -0.50
N GLY A 58 17.64 -6.61 0.19
CA GLY A 58 17.09 -7.79 0.83
C GLY A 58 16.26 -8.66 -0.14
N THR A 59 15.34 -9.44 0.43
CA THR A 59 14.48 -10.37 -0.31
C THR A 59 13.06 -9.82 -0.51
N SER A 60 12.86 -8.50 -0.48
CA SER A 60 11.52 -7.92 -0.60
C SER A 60 10.88 -8.27 -1.94
N GLU A 61 9.72 -8.92 -1.89
CA GLU A 61 8.84 -9.22 -3.03
C GLU A 61 7.70 -8.21 -3.15
N THR A 62 7.77 -7.09 -2.42
CA THR A 62 6.72 -6.05 -2.38
C THR A 62 7.19 -4.75 -3.06
N PRO A 63 6.30 -3.78 -3.29
CA PRO A 63 6.67 -2.44 -3.74
C PRO A 63 7.56 -1.65 -2.75
N ILE A 64 7.76 -2.14 -1.53
CA ILE A 64 8.66 -1.54 -0.55
C ILE A 64 10.07 -2.06 -0.82
N ILE A 65 11.01 -1.15 -1.09
CA ILE A 65 12.42 -1.47 -1.36
C ILE A 65 13.26 -1.05 -0.15
N PRO A 66 13.66 -1.97 0.75
CA PRO A 66 14.60 -1.65 1.81
C PRO A 66 15.98 -1.39 1.21
N LEU A 67 16.77 -0.51 1.83
CA LEU A 67 18.17 -0.27 1.50
C LEU A 67 18.98 -0.43 2.78
N LEU A 68 19.77 -1.49 2.88
CA LEU A 68 20.62 -1.72 4.03
C LEU A 68 21.92 -0.92 3.83
N VAL A 69 22.20 -0.01 4.76
CA VAL A 69 23.40 0.82 4.80
C VAL A 69 24.05 0.63 6.16
N GLY A 70 24.96 -0.35 6.26
CA GLY A 70 25.61 -0.75 7.50
C GLY A 70 26.30 -2.10 7.39
#